data_AF-A0A9E2UYA4-F1
#
_entry.id   AF-A0A9E2UYA4-F1
#
_cell.length_a   1.000
_cell.length_b   1.000
_cell.length_c   1.000
_cell.angle_alpha   90.00
_cell.angle_beta   90.00
_cell.angle_gamma   90.00
#
_symmetry.space_group_name_H-M   'P 1'
#
loop_
_entity.id
_entity.type
_entity.pdbx_description
1 polymer ?
#
loop_
_entity_poly.entity_id
_entity_poly.type
_entity_poly.pdbx_seq_one_letter_code
_entity_poly.pdbx_strand_id
1 'polypeptide(L)'
;MALVNPDFAEELKAFGVDTALECFNCGTCAAICPLIFEHFPRKMIRYVQVGATEKILQQAQELWRCLHCGLCTQTCPRQANPAELILGLRRYVVARWRRA
;
A
#
# COMPACT_ATOMS: atom_id res chain seq x y z
N MET A 1 16.11 -1.35 13.74
CA MET A 1 16.14 -0.50 12.52
C MET A 1 15.53 -1.31 11.39
N ALA A 2 14.56 -0.78 10.62
CA ALA A 2 14.11 -1.47 9.41
C ALA A 2 15.11 -1.17 8.28
N LEU A 3 15.51 -2.19 7.52
CA LEU A 3 16.21 -1.97 6.25
C LEU A 3 15.21 -1.37 5.25
N VAL A 4 15.64 -0.36 4.52
CA VAL A 4 14.83 0.35 3.51
C VAL A 4 15.36 0.05 2.12
N ASN A 5 14.47 -0.21 1.16
CA ASN A 5 14.79 -0.34 -0.26
C ASN A 5 14.38 0.93 -1.02
N PRO A 6 15.32 1.80 -1.42
CA PRO A 6 14.99 3.05 -2.11
C PRO A 6 14.32 2.84 -3.47
N ASP A 7 14.56 1.70 -4.13
CA ASP A 7 14.05 1.40 -5.47
C ASP A 7 12.68 0.71 -5.43
N PHE A 8 12.12 0.48 -4.24
CA PHE A 8 10.92 -0.34 -4.08
C PHE A 8 9.68 0.23 -4.78
N ALA A 9 9.54 1.56 -4.83
CA ALA A 9 8.43 2.18 -5.56
C ALA A 9 8.50 1.90 -7.07
N GLU A 10 9.70 1.84 -7.64
CA GLU A 10 9.92 1.49 -9.04
C GLU A 10 9.66 0.00 -9.29
N GLU A 11 10.13 -0.88 -8.40
CA GLU A 11 9.85 -2.32 -8.47
C GLU A 11 8.34 -2.62 -8.47
N LEU A 12 7.57 -1.85 -7.70
CA LEU A 12 6.12 -2.02 -7.58
C LEU A 12 5.33 -1.67 -8.86
N LYS A 13 5.94 -0.97 -9.83
CA LYS A 13 5.33 -0.76 -11.15
C LYS A 13 5.06 -2.08 -11.87
N ALA A 14 5.93 -3.08 -11.69
CA ALA A 14 5.72 -4.43 -12.22
C ALA A 14 4.47 -5.12 -11.65
N PHE A 15 3.94 -4.63 -10.52
CA PHE A 15 2.72 -5.12 -9.87
C PHE A 15 1.50 -4.21 -10.11
N GLY A 16 1.64 -3.18 -10.96
CA GLY A 16 0.58 -2.23 -11.30
C GLY A 16 0.42 -1.08 -10.31
N VAL A 17 1.46 -0.75 -9.52
CA VAL A 17 1.46 0.41 -8.63
C VAL A 17 2.39 1.47 -9.21
N ASP A 18 1.81 2.56 -9.68
CA ASP A 18 2.51 3.68 -10.31
C ASP A 18 2.34 5.00 -9.54
N THR A 19 1.28 5.13 -8.73
CA THR A 19 0.94 6.38 -8.03
C THR A 19 1.29 6.42 -6.54
N ALA A 20 2.23 5.60 -6.06
CA ALA A 20 2.55 5.52 -4.63
C ALA A 20 3.24 6.79 -4.08
N LEU A 21 4.03 7.48 -4.92
CA LEU A 21 4.86 8.63 -4.51
C LEU A 21 4.06 9.95 -4.47
N GLU A 22 2.88 9.97 -5.08
CA GLU A 22 1.95 11.09 -5.18
C GLU A 22 1.26 11.37 -3.84
N CYS A 23 1.21 10.36 -2.96
CA CYS A 23 0.64 10.46 -1.63
C CYS A 23 1.48 11.37 -0.72
N PHE A 24 0.84 12.34 -0.08
CA PHE A 24 1.47 13.23 0.90
C PHE A 24 1.03 12.91 2.34
N ASN A 25 0.45 11.73 2.56
CA ASN A 25 0.08 11.19 3.87
C ASN A 25 -1.02 11.95 4.66
N CYS A 26 -1.93 12.67 3.99
CA CYS A 26 -3.03 13.40 4.65
C CYS A 26 -4.02 12.54 5.46
N GLY A 27 -4.18 11.25 5.12
CA GLY A 27 -5.01 10.32 5.89
C GLY A 27 -6.51 10.29 5.56
N THR A 28 -6.99 11.01 4.56
CA THR A 28 -8.40 10.92 4.10
C THR A 28 -8.82 9.47 3.82
N CYS A 29 -7.95 8.69 3.18
CA CYS A 29 -8.21 7.27 2.91
C CYS A 29 -8.35 6.41 4.17
N ALA A 30 -7.66 6.76 5.26
CA ALA A 30 -7.76 6.04 6.53
C ALA A 30 -9.03 6.43 7.30
N ALA A 31 -9.52 7.66 7.15
CA ALA A 31 -10.75 8.12 7.77
C ALA A 31 -12.01 7.56 7.08
N ILE A 32 -11.95 7.35 5.76
CA ILE A 32 -13.13 6.93 4.98
C ILE A 32 -13.31 5.41 4.87
N CYS A 33 -12.28 4.62 5.20
CA CYS A 33 -12.33 3.18 5.03
C CYS A 33 -13.28 2.58 6.09
N PRO A 34 -14.33 1.83 5.73
CA PRO A 34 -15.25 1.26 6.73
C PRO A 34 -14.62 0.13 7.56
N LEU A 35 -13.46 -0.38 7.14
CA LEU A 35 -12.76 -1.52 7.74
C LEU A 35 -11.61 -1.07 8.66
N ILE A 36 -11.73 0.14 9.24
CA ILE A 36 -10.70 0.89 9.98
C ILE A 36 -9.83 -0.06 10.82
N PHE A 37 -8.56 -0.18 10.44
CA PHE A 37 -7.56 -0.94 11.18
C PHE A 37 -6.23 -0.18 11.10
N GLU A 38 -5.68 0.26 12.23
CA GLU A 38 -4.33 0.86 12.35
C GLU A 38 -3.91 1.80 11.19
N HIS A 39 -4.78 2.74 10.80
CA HIS A 39 -4.54 3.71 9.72
C HIS A 39 -4.40 3.09 8.31
N PHE A 40 -4.96 1.92 8.06
CA PHE A 40 -5.13 1.34 6.73
C PHE A 40 -6.02 2.23 5.83
N PRO A 41 -5.70 2.42 4.54
CA PRO A 41 -4.53 1.93 3.81
C PRO A 41 -3.28 2.83 3.90
N ARG A 42 -3.40 4.03 4.50
CA ARG A 42 -2.31 5.03 4.56
C ARG A 42 -1.00 4.45 5.10
N LYS A 43 -1.05 3.63 6.15
CA LYS A 43 0.13 2.97 6.73
C LYS A 43 0.94 2.18 5.68
N MET A 44 0.26 1.40 4.84
CA MET A 44 0.90 0.62 3.78
C MET A 44 1.51 1.49 2.70
N ILE A 45 0.82 2.56 2.29
CA ILE A 45 1.36 3.54 1.34
C ILE A 45 2.65 4.15 1.89
N ARG A 46 2.68 4.50 3.19
CA ARG A 46 3.88 5.04 3.81
C ARG A 46 5.04 4.04 3.78
N TYR A 47 4.79 2.76 4.05
CA TYR A 47 5.83 1.74 3.94
C TYR A 47 6.37 1.59 2.51
N VAL A 48 5.51 1.71 1.49
CA VAL A 48 5.95 1.76 0.09
C VAL A 48 6.89 2.94 -0.14
N GLN A 49 6.49 4.15 0.27
CA GLN A 49 7.27 5.37 0.02
C GLN A 49 8.65 5.38 0.68
N VAL A 50 8.80 4.71 1.82
CA VAL A 50 10.09 4.61 2.52
C VAL A 50 10.81 3.29 2.24
N GLY A 51 10.27 2.44 1.36
CA GLY A 51 10.92 1.17 1.01
C GLY A 51 10.95 0.13 2.14
N ALA A 52 10.04 0.19 3.12
CA ALA A 52 10.03 -0.72 4.27
C ALA A 52 9.35 -2.06 3.93
N THR A 53 9.94 -2.82 3.00
CA THR A 53 9.40 -4.08 2.47
C THR A 53 9.14 -5.11 3.56
N GLU A 54 10.05 -5.25 4.51
CA GLU A 54 9.92 -6.18 5.63
C GLU A 54 8.71 -5.85 6.52
N LYS A 55 8.40 -4.56 6.72
CA LYS A 55 7.21 -4.15 7.46
C LYS A 55 5.92 -4.53 6.73
N ILE A 56 5.92 -4.45 5.39
CA ILE A 56 4.78 -4.87 4.57
C ILE A 56 4.57 -6.37 4.70
N LEU A 57 5.64 -7.18 4.62
CA LEU A 57 5.56 -8.63 4.78
C LEU A 57 5.04 -9.04 6.16
N GLN A 58 5.55 -8.42 7.22
CA GLN A 58 5.10 -8.67 8.61
C GLN A 58 3.63 -8.31 8.87
N GLN A 59 3.06 -7.39 8.09
CA GLN A 59 1.68 -6.92 8.21
C GLN A 59 0.81 -7.36 7.03
N ALA A 60 1.25 -8.35 6.25
CA ALA A 60 0.62 -8.75 5.00
C ALA A 60 -0.86 -9.18 5.16
N GLN A 61 -1.25 -9.70 6.34
CA GLN A 61 -2.64 -10.02 6.64
C GLN A 61 -3.59 -8.83 6.50
N GLU A 62 -3.12 -7.60 6.75
CA GLU A 62 -3.94 -6.40 6.63
C GLU A 62 -4.35 -6.14 5.17
N LEU A 63 -3.50 -6.52 4.21
CA LEU A 63 -3.80 -6.37 2.79
C LEU A 63 -5.06 -7.14 2.41
N TRP A 64 -5.29 -8.31 3.02
CA TRP A 64 -6.44 -9.18 2.76
C TRP A 64 -7.74 -8.71 3.42
N ARG A 65 -7.68 -7.74 4.33
CA ARG A 65 -8.89 -7.09 4.88
C ARG A 65 -9.56 -6.18 3.84
N CYS A 66 -8.82 -5.68 2.86
CA CYS A 66 -9.37 -4.80 1.84
C CYS A 66 -10.45 -5.47 0.99
N LEU A 67 -11.66 -4.92 0.96
CA LEU A 67 -12.75 -5.38 0.08
C LEU A 67 -12.68 -4.75 -1.32
N HIS A 68 -11.68 -3.91 -1.58
CA HIS A 68 -11.48 -3.22 -2.85
C HIS A 68 -12.71 -2.41 -3.31
N CYS A 69 -13.38 -1.73 -2.37
CA CYS A 69 -14.57 -0.91 -2.66
C CYS A 69 -14.27 0.44 -3.34
N GLY A 70 -13.00 0.88 -3.38
CA GLY A 70 -12.57 2.07 -4.11
C GLY A 70 -12.81 3.43 -3.42
N LEU A 71 -13.48 3.49 -2.27
CA LEU A 71 -13.76 4.76 -1.56
C LEU A 71 -12.49 5.60 -1.31
N CYS A 72 -11.40 4.95 -0.90
CA CYS A 72 -10.11 5.60 -0.66
C CYS A 72 -9.50 6.25 -1.91
N THR A 73 -9.74 5.67 -3.09
CA THR A 73 -9.31 6.23 -4.38
C THR A 73 -10.17 7.40 -4.79
N GLN A 74 -11.51 7.27 -4.69
CA GLN A 74 -12.46 8.32 -5.07
C GLN A 74 -12.27 9.61 -4.27
N THR A 75 -11.92 9.50 -2.98
CA THR A 75 -11.74 10.67 -2.10
C THR A 75 -10.29 11.20 -2.06
N CYS A 76 -9.34 10.57 -2.76
CA CYS A 76 -7.94 10.96 -2.65
C CYS A 76 -7.68 12.32 -3.33
N PRO A 77 -7.26 13.37 -2.59
CA PRO A 77 -7.06 14.70 -3.16
C PRO A 77 -5.84 14.79 -4.11
N ARG A 78 -4.96 13.77 -4.09
CA ARG A 78 -3.79 13.65 -4.97
C ARG A 78 -3.95 12.62 -6.07
N GLN A 79 -5.11 11.96 -6.15
CA GLN A 79 -5.37 10.90 -7.13
C GLN A 79 -4.35 9.74 -7.05
N ALA A 80 -3.80 9.48 -5.86
CA ALA A 80 -2.73 8.51 -5.61
C ALA A 80 -3.18 7.03 -5.59
N ASN A 81 -4.37 6.74 -6.11
CA ASN A 81 -5.02 5.43 -6.21
C ASN A 81 -4.69 4.38 -5.10
N PRO A 82 -5.06 4.62 -3.82
CA PRO A 82 -4.77 3.68 -2.74
C PRO A 82 -5.36 2.28 -2.94
N ALA A 83 -6.49 2.15 -3.65
CA ALA A 83 -7.10 0.85 -3.90
C ALA A 83 -6.21 -0.05 -4.76
N GLU A 84 -5.65 0.47 -5.85
CA GLU A 84 -4.70 -0.25 -6.70
C GLU A 84 -3.37 -0.51 -5.99
N LEU A 85 -2.90 0.44 -5.17
CA LEU A 85 -1.69 0.22 -4.37
C LEU A 85 -1.83 -1.01 -3.46
N ILE A 86 -2.95 -1.16 -2.76
CA ILE A 86 -3.20 -2.34 -1.92
C ILE A 86 -3.28 -3.62 -2.76
N LEU A 87 -3.94 -3.57 -3.92
CA LEU A 87 -4.03 -4.73 -4.82
C LEU A 87 -2.65 -5.14 -5.35
N GLY A 88 -1.83 -4.18 -5.76
CA GLY A 88 -0.45 -4.41 -6.19
C GLY A 88 0.43 -4.98 -5.07
N LEU A 89 0.26 -4.51 -3.83
CA LEU A 89 0.93 -5.10 -2.68
C LEU A 89 0.53 -6.56 -2.43
N ARG A 90 -0.75 -6.94 -2.63
CA ARG A 90 -1.15 -8.36 -2.58
C ARG A 90 -0.38 -9.20 -3.59
N ARG A 91 -0.26 -8.71 -4.83
CA ARG A 91 0.49 -9.39 -5.91
C ARG A 91 1.97 -9.53 -5.55
N TYR A 92 2.57 -8.45 -5.04
CA TYR A 92 3.97 -8.44 -4.57
C TYR A 92 4.20 -9.47 -3.46
N VAL A 93 3.36 -9.48 -2.43
CA VAL A 93 3.47 -10.42 -1.30
C VAL A 93 3.35 -11.87 -1.77
N VAL A 94 2.36 -12.19 -2.60
CA VAL A 94 2.19 -13.54 -3.16
C VAL A 94 3.40 -13.95 -4.00
N ALA A 95 3.93 -13.05 -4.84
CA ALA A 95 5.13 -13.32 -5.63
C ALA A 95 6.36 -13.55 -4.74
N ARG A 96 6.49 -12.83 -3.62
CA ARG A 96 7.59 -12.98 -2.67
C ARG A 96 7.50 -14.28 -1.88
N TRP A 97 6.29 -14.67 -1.44
CA TRP A 97 6.05 -15.93 -0.73
C TRP A 97 6.26 -17.17 -1.61
N ARG A 98 5.96 -17.11 -2.91
CA ARG A 98 6.26 -18.21 -3.83
C ARG A 98 7.76 -18.48 -4.04
N ARG A 99 8.61 -17.49 -3.76
CA ARG A 99 10.07 -17.57 -3.93
C ARG A 99 10.82 -17.85 -2.62
N ALA A 100 10.09 -17.95 -1.50
CA ALA A 100 10.62 -18.29 -0.19
C ALA A 100 10.38 -19.77 0.09
#